data_AF-A0ABD0YZA9-F1
#
_entry.id   AF-A0ABD0YZA9-F1
#
_cell.length_a   1.000
_cell.length_b   1.000
_cell.length_c   1.000
_cell.angle_alpha   90.00
_cell.angle_beta   90.00
_cell.angle_gamma   90.00
#
_symmetry.space_group_name_H-M   'P 1'
#
loop_
_entity.id
_entity.type
_entity.pdbx_description
1 polymer ?
#
loop_
_entity_poly.entity_id
_entity_poly.type
_entity_poly.pdbx_seq_one_letter_code
_entity_poly.pdbx_strand_id
1 'polypeptide(L)'
;MQFMYQLCLAQAQECILEKSMTDNRKATINARVAAQIVDYYNMALNALLQGPSEEGSIMDLVSTKLYKMWKKYTRFKATYYGCIALLYQGMQAEEQQKMGERVGYYQAAIDKLSEAIKFSKGVENPEAVAENLTFTRDVVEGKRKAAKNENEFIYHEEVSDIDSLPNVKGAALVKGIPFNVNDPEISGPDIFSRLVPMKAHEASSLYSEEKAKLLRRISGMIDSKDEEVVSFMSSLQLDHIKAHLDSTVLPQTNQINQFFPQDIVDRCAALSAKPEAIPNLIAAMDKLNDAYHDVDAMLKEIMQLIKVPHCLV
;
A
#
# COMPACT_ATOMS: atom_id res chain seq x y z
N MET A 1 -5.69 12.62 -9.27
CA MET A 1 -5.08 13.14 -8.01
C MET A 1 -4.00 14.21 -8.21
N GLN A 2 -3.29 14.23 -9.35
CA GLN A 2 -2.18 15.16 -9.58
C GLN A 2 -2.53 16.66 -9.46
N PHE A 3 -3.71 17.08 -9.94
CA PHE A 3 -4.18 18.46 -9.81
C PHE A 3 -4.17 18.94 -8.35
N MET A 4 -4.80 18.17 -7.45
CA MET A 4 -4.91 18.53 -6.03
C MET A 4 -3.55 18.57 -5.34
N TYR A 5 -2.69 17.60 -5.64
CA TYR A 5 -1.33 17.58 -5.11
C TYR A 5 -0.56 18.85 -5.47
N GLN A 6 -0.55 19.23 -6.76
CA GLN A 6 0.14 20.43 -7.22
C GLN A 6 -0.50 21.71 -6.67
N LEU A 7 -1.83 21.75 -6.56
CA LEU A 7 -2.56 22.88 -5.97
C LEU A 7 -2.19 23.10 -4.50
N CYS A 8 -2.14 22.02 -3.70
CA CYS A 8 -1.76 22.10 -2.29
C CYS A 8 -0.30 22.54 -2.11
N LEU A 9 0.62 22.06 -2.96
CA LEU A 9 2.01 22.53 -2.94
C LEU A 9 2.11 24.01 -3.31
N ALA A 10 1.36 24.46 -4.33
CA ALA A 10 1.33 25.87 -4.72
C ALA A 10 0.89 26.74 -3.53
N GLN A 11 -0.26 26.42 -2.91
CA GLN A 11 -0.80 27.15 -1.77
C GLN A 11 0.13 27.12 -0.54
N ALA A 12 0.75 25.98 -0.25
CA ALA A 12 1.74 25.91 0.84
C ALA A 12 2.95 26.81 0.57
N GLN A 13 3.42 26.87 -0.69
CA GLN A 13 4.51 27.76 -1.10
C GLN A 13 4.08 29.24 -1.07
N GLU A 14 2.81 29.58 -1.31
CA GLU A 14 2.26 30.94 -1.11
C GLU A 14 2.43 31.40 0.34
N CYS A 15 2.07 30.56 1.30
CA CYS A 15 2.24 30.87 2.72
C CYS A 15 3.72 31.13 3.07
N ILE A 16 4.65 30.38 2.44
CA ILE A 16 6.09 30.62 2.61
C ILE A 16 6.49 31.97 2.02
N LEU A 17 5.95 32.36 0.85
CA LEU A 17 6.24 33.66 0.25
C LEU A 17 5.74 34.79 1.14
N GLU A 18 4.49 34.74 1.62
CA GLU A 18 3.91 35.75 2.51
C GLU A 18 4.74 35.93 3.78
N LYS A 19 5.18 34.81 4.39
CA LYS A 19 6.13 34.85 5.51
C LYS A 19 7.46 35.47 5.10
N SER A 20 8.01 35.10 3.96
CA SER A 20 9.30 35.61 3.46
C SER A 20 9.28 37.12 3.20
N MET A 21 8.15 37.65 2.70
CA MET A 21 7.92 39.08 2.53
C MET A 21 7.79 39.80 3.88
N THR A 22 7.06 39.21 4.83
CA THR A 22 6.90 39.74 6.19
C THR A 22 8.23 39.78 6.95
N ASP A 23 9.05 38.75 6.78
CA ASP A 23 10.41 38.64 7.34
C ASP A 23 11.44 39.54 6.62
N ASN A 24 11.04 40.35 5.62
CA ASN A 24 11.89 41.20 4.79
C ASN A 24 13.11 40.45 4.22
N ARG A 25 12.90 39.24 3.70
CA ARG A 25 13.97 38.47 3.04
C ARG A 25 14.42 39.15 1.74
N LYS A 26 15.65 38.86 1.31
CA LYS A 26 16.27 39.42 0.10
C LYS A 26 15.38 39.23 -1.14
N ALA A 27 15.38 40.21 -2.04
CA ALA A 27 14.58 40.19 -3.26
C ALA A 27 14.78 38.91 -4.09
N THR A 28 16.04 38.45 -4.25
CA THR A 28 16.36 37.20 -4.96
C THR A 28 15.67 35.97 -4.37
N ILE A 29 15.47 35.91 -3.05
CA ILE A 29 14.80 34.79 -2.39
C ILE A 29 13.31 34.84 -2.74
N ASN A 30 12.66 35.99 -2.54
CA ASN A 30 11.25 36.16 -2.84
C ASN A 30 10.93 35.91 -4.32
N ALA A 31 11.79 36.35 -5.24
CA ALA A 31 11.66 36.08 -6.67
C ALA A 31 11.66 34.57 -6.97
N ARG A 32 12.60 33.81 -6.40
CA ARG A 32 12.69 32.34 -6.60
C ARG A 32 11.53 31.58 -5.97
N VAL A 33 11.07 32.02 -4.80
CA VAL A 33 9.90 31.42 -4.13
C VAL A 33 8.63 31.69 -4.97
N ALA A 34 8.43 32.92 -5.44
CA ALA A 34 7.31 33.28 -6.30
C ALA A 34 7.32 32.53 -7.64
N ALA A 35 8.49 32.39 -8.27
CA ALA A 35 8.65 31.61 -9.50
C ALA A 35 8.22 30.14 -9.31
N GLN A 36 8.56 29.53 -8.17
CA GLN A 36 8.13 28.17 -7.87
C GLN A 36 6.61 28.02 -7.70
N ILE A 37 5.95 29.04 -7.14
CA ILE A 37 4.48 29.06 -7.03
C ILE A 37 3.85 29.03 -8.43
N VAL A 38 4.40 29.83 -9.35
CA VAL A 38 3.96 29.85 -10.76
C VAL A 38 4.14 28.48 -11.40
N ASP A 39 5.29 27.82 -11.18
CA ASP A 39 5.54 26.47 -11.70
C ASP A 39 4.52 25.46 -11.19
N TYR A 40 4.24 25.44 -9.88
CA TYR A 40 3.24 24.52 -9.31
C TYR A 40 1.83 24.80 -9.84
N TYR A 41 1.41 26.07 -9.97
CA TYR A 41 0.12 26.38 -10.56
C TYR A 41 0.03 26.02 -12.04
N ASN A 42 1.10 26.17 -12.81
CA ASN A 42 1.14 25.72 -14.20
C ASN A 42 1.08 24.19 -14.30
N MET A 43 1.77 23.47 -13.41
CA MET A 43 1.65 22.00 -13.32
C MET A 43 0.23 21.57 -12.95
N ALA A 44 -0.42 22.27 -12.01
CA ALA A 44 -1.82 22.04 -11.67
C ALA A 44 -2.73 22.32 -12.87
N LEU A 45 -2.54 23.45 -13.57
CA LEU A 45 -3.34 23.79 -14.75
C LEU A 45 -3.18 22.75 -15.86
N ASN A 46 -1.96 22.29 -16.12
CA ASN A 46 -1.68 21.24 -17.09
C ASN A 46 -2.37 19.93 -16.70
N ALA A 47 -2.30 19.53 -15.43
CA ALA A 47 -3.02 18.35 -14.94
C ALA A 47 -4.55 18.48 -15.10
N LEU A 48 -5.09 19.70 -15.00
CA LEU A 48 -6.52 19.96 -15.23
C LEU A 48 -6.91 19.96 -16.71
N LEU A 49 -5.99 20.30 -17.60
CA LEU A 49 -6.21 20.37 -19.06
C LEU A 49 -5.88 19.06 -19.80
N GLN A 50 -5.20 18.13 -19.14
CA GLN A 50 -4.94 16.81 -19.71
C GLN A 50 -6.26 16.14 -20.14
N GLY A 51 -6.25 15.63 -21.36
CA GLY A 51 -7.38 14.90 -21.95
C GLY A 51 -7.69 13.61 -21.19
N PRO A 52 -8.72 12.85 -21.62
CA PRO A 52 -9.06 11.59 -20.97
C PRO A 52 -7.83 10.68 -20.95
N SER A 53 -7.42 10.31 -19.74
CA SER A 53 -6.39 9.29 -19.48
C SER A 53 -7.06 7.92 -19.36
N GLU A 54 -6.28 6.84 -19.18
CA GLU A 54 -6.83 5.52 -18.82
C GLU A 54 -7.68 5.57 -17.53
N GLU A 55 -7.45 6.57 -16.67
CA GLU A 55 -8.22 6.84 -15.44
C GLU A 55 -9.41 7.82 -15.63
N GLY A 56 -9.70 8.23 -16.88
CA GLY A 56 -10.72 9.24 -17.22
C GLY A 56 -10.17 10.68 -17.21
N SER A 57 -10.98 11.67 -17.58
CA SER A 57 -10.63 13.10 -17.41
C SER A 57 -11.14 13.62 -16.07
N ILE A 58 -10.42 14.58 -15.46
CA ILE A 58 -10.94 15.33 -14.29
C ILE A 58 -12.29 15.97 -14.61
N MET A 59 -12.52 16.38 -15.87
CA MET A 59 -13.79 16.94 -16.32
C MET A 59 -14.97 15.96 -16.16
N ASP A 60 -14.71 14.65 -16.24
CA ASP A 60 -15.74 13.61 -16.10
C ASP A 60 -16.05 13.30 -14.63
N LEU A 61 -15.09 13.54 -13.73
CA LEU A 61 -15.19 13.25 -12.30
C LEU A 61 -15.80 14.39 -11.48
N VAL A 62 -15.69 15.64 -11.94
CA VAL A 62 -16.21 16.82 -11.23
C VAL A 62 -17.22 17.59 -12.05
N SER A 63 -18.13 18.30 -11.37
CA SER A 63 -19.10 19.16 -12.06
C SER A 63 -18.41 20.19 -12.96
N THR A 64 -19.00 20.48 -14.12
CA THR A 64 -18.48 21.47 -15.08
C THR A 64 -18.28 22.85 -14.46
N LYS A 65 -19.10 23.21 -13.46
CA LYS A 65 -18.96 24.47 -12.70
C LYS A 65 -17.66 24.49 -11.91
N LEU A 66 -17.37 23.43 -11.16
CA LEU A 66 -16.16 23.30 -10.34
C LEU A 66 -14.89 23.28 -11.20
N TYR A 67 -14.92 22.53 -12.31
CA TYR A 67 -13.82 22.50 -13.28
C TYR A 67 -13.47 23.91 -13.81
N LYS A 68 -14.48 24.67 -14.25
CA LYS A 68 -14.29 26.04 -14.76
C LYS A 68 -13.76 26.97 -13.68
N MET A 69 -14.25 26.84 -12.44
CA MET A 69 -13.79 27.61 -11.30
C MET A 69 -12.30 27.33 -11.00
N TRP A 70 -11.90 26.07 -10.86
CA TRP A 70 -10.51 25.69 -10.62
C TRP A 70 -9.56 26.15 -11.72
N LYS A 71 -9.96 25.98 -12.99
CA LYS A 71 -9.17 26.44 -14.13
C LYS A 71 -8.93 27.94 -14.07
N LYS A 72 -9.97 28.71 -13.76
CA LYS A 72 -9.89 30.17 -13.67
C LYS A 72 -9.04 30.62 -12.49
N TYR A 73 -9.28 30.06 -11.31
CA TYR A 73 -8.53 30.35 -10.09
C TYR A 73 -7.04 30.07 -10.26
N THR A 74 -6.69 28.88 -10.77
CA THR A 74 -5.31 28.45 -11.03
C THR A 74 -4.61 29.40 -12.00
N ARG A 75 -5.27 29.79 -13.09
CA ARG A 75 -4.71 30.72 -14.08
C ARG A 75 -4.54 32.13 -13.52
N PHE A 76 -5.51 32.62 -12.74
CA PHE A 76 -5.42 33.89 -12.04
C PHE A 76 -4.19 33.91 -11.12
N LYS A 77 -4.07 32.90 -10.25
CA LYS A 77 -2.98 32.77 -9.29
C LYS A 77 -1.60 32.64 -9.97
N ALA A 78 -1.46 31.79 -10.98
CA ALA A 78 -0.22 31.67 -11.76
C ALA A 78 0.21 33.03 -12.35
N THR A 79 -0.73 33.79 -12.89
CA THR A 79 -0.45 35.09 -13.49
C THR A 79 -0.07 36.14 -12.43
N TYR A 80 -0.80 36.15 -11.31
CA TYR A 80 -0.54 37.05 -10.18
C TYR A 80 0.86 36.83 -9.58
N TYR A 81 1.23 35.59 -9.25
CA TYR A 81 2.58 35.33 -8.72
C TYR A 81 3.68 35.50 -9.78
N GLY A 82 3.34 35.42 -11.07
CA GLY A 82 4.23 35.84 -12.15
C GLY A 82 4.58 37.33 -12.06
N CYS A 83 3.59 38.19 -11.79
CA CYS A 83 3.84 39.61 -11.49
C CYS A 83 4.74 39.77 -10.26
N ILE A 84 4.46 39.06 -9.16
CA ILE A 84 5.26 39.16 -7.93
C ILE A 84 6.71 38.71 -8.16
N ALA A 85 6.93 37.63 -8.93
CA ALA A 85 8.27 37.17 -9.28
C ALA A 85 9.05 38.24 -10.06
N LEU A 86 8.42 38.85 -11.07
CA LEU A 86 9.01 39.92 -11.87
C LEU A 86 9.29 41.18 -11.04
N LEU A 87 8.38 41.56 -10.13
CA LEU A 87 8.59 42.68 -9.21
C LEU A 87 9.87 42.47 -8.38
N TYR A 88 10.05 41.28 -7.79
CA TYR A 88 11.24 41.00 -7.00
C TYR A 88 12.51 40.84 -7.85
N GLN A 89 12.41 40.43 -9.12
CA GLN A 89 13.55 40.50 -10.05
C GLN A 89 13.96 41.95 -10.36
N GLY A 90 12.99 42.85 -10.54
CA GLY A 90 13.25 44.29 -10.69
C GLY A 90 13.92 44.89 -9.46
N MET A 91 13.50 44.49 -8.26
CA MET A 91 14.16 44.90 -7.00
C MET A 91 15.59 44.34 -6.90
N GLN A 92 15.82 43.11 -7.36
CA GLN A 92 17.18 42.56 -7.42
C GLN A 92 18.06 43.32 -8.42
N ALA A 93 17.54 43.67 -9.60
CA ALA A 93 18.28 44.46 -10.58
C ALA A 93 18.65 45.85 -10.03
N GLU A 94 17.78 46.45 -9.24
CA GLU A 94 18.03 47.70 -8.50
C GLU A 94 19.18 47.56 -7.49
N GLU A 95 19.21 46.48 -6.70
CA GLU A 95 20.32 46.15 -5.80
C GLU A 95 21.65 45.95 -6.54
N GLN A 96 21.59 45.48 -7.80
CA GLN A 96 22.75 45.25 -8.66
C GLN A 96 23.14 46.46 -9.53
N GLN A 97 22.43 47.59 -9.39
CA GLN A 97 22.62 48.80 -10.20
C GLN A 97 22.46 48.56 -11.71
N LYS A 98 21.55 47.67 -12.11
CA LYS A 98 21.18 47.42 -13.50
C LYS A 98 19.87 48.12 -13.82
N MET A 99 19.94 49.40 -14.15
CA MET A 99 18.77 50.26 -14.24
C MET A 99 17.92 50.00 -15.48
N GLY A 100 18.54 49.59 -16.59
CA GLY A 100 17.82 49.16 -17.80
C GLY A 100 17.00 47.89 -17.56
N GLU A 101 17.60 46.85 -16.97
CA GLU A 101 16.92 45.60 -16.62
C GLU A 101 15.78 45.84 -15.60
N ARG A 102 16.02 46.70 -14.60
CA ARG A 102 15.03 47.09 -13.59
C ARG A 102 13.76 47.65 -14.23
N VAL A 103 13.88 48.54 -15.22
CA VAL A 103 12.73 49.10 -15.94
C VAL A 103 11.99 48.01 -16.72
N GLY A 104 12.72 47.14 -17.42
CA GLY A 104 12.16 46.01 -18.16
C GLY A 104 11.33 45.07 -17.28
N TYR A 105 11.88 44.67 -16.12
CA TYR A 105 11.18 43.81 -15.16
C TYR A 105 9.90 44.46 -14.59
N TYR A 106 9.95 45.73 -14.20
CA TYR A 106 8.76 46.42 -13.67
C TYR A 106 7.70 46.67 -14.75
N GLN A 107 8.10 46.87 -16.00
CA GLN A 107 7.16 46.96 -17.13
C GLN A 107 6.48 45.60 -17.37
N ALA A 108 7.24 44.51 -17.41
CA ALA A 108 6.68 43.17 -17.52
C ALA A 108 5.75 42.82 -16.34
N ALA A 109 6.09 43.25 -15.12
CA ALA A 109 5.27 43.03 -13.93
C ALA A 109 3.89 43.69 -14.03
N ILE A 110 3.81 44.96 -14.49
CA ILE A 110 2.52 45.65 -14.62
C ILE A 110 1.64 45.03 -15.72
N ASP A 111 2.25 44.57 -16.81
CA ASP A 111 1.54 43.90 -17.90
C ASP A 111 0.96 42.56 -17.42
N LYS A 112 1.76 41.81 -16.64
CA LYS A 112 1.32 40.56 -16.01
C LYS A 112 0.23 40.78 -14.98
N LEU A 113 0.31 41.84 -14.17
CA LEU A 113 -0.74 42.19 -13.22
C LEU A 113 -2.05 42.55 -13.93
N SER A 114 -1.97 43.28 -15.05
CA SER A 114 -3.11 43.62 -15.88
C SER A 114 -3.79 42.38 -16.46
N GLU A 115 -3.02 41.35 -16.82
CA GLU A 115 -3.53 40.03 -17.19
C GLU A 115 -4.21 39.32 -16.00
N ALA A 116 -3.60 39.36 -14.81
CA ALA A 116 -4.17 38.76 -13.60
C ALA A 116 -5.54 39.39 -13.24
N ILE A 117 -5.68 40.71 -13.35
CA ILE A 117 -6.95 41.42 -13.12
C ILE A 117 -8.06 40.96 -14.09
N LYS A 118 -7.71 40.58 -15.32
CA LYS A 118 -8.71 40.02 -16.26
C LYS A 118 -9.18 38.64 -15.81
N PHE A 119 -8.29 37.81 -15.28
CA PHE A 119 -8.62 36.47 -14.80
C PHE A 119 -9.30 36.45 -13.43
N SER A 120 -9.14 37.49 -12.61
CA SER A 120 -9.75 37.57 -11.28
C SER A 120 -11.27 37.75 -11.29
N LYS A 121 -11.85 38.27 -12.38
CA LYS A 121 -13.31 38.51 -12.49
C LYS A 121 -14.08 37.22 -12.21
N GLY A 122 -14.94 37.16 -11.20
CA GLY A 122 -15.73 35.95 -10.90
C GLY A 122 -14.91 34.79 -10.30
N VAL A 123 -13.74 35.09 -9.75
CA VAL A 123 -13.12 34.28 -8.68
C VAL A 123 -13.93 34.50 -7.39
N GLU A 124 -13.94 33.50 -6.51
CA GLU A 124 -14.57 33.60 -5.20
C GLU A 124 -13.92 34.70 -4.35
N ASN A 125 -14.72 35.32 -3.47
CA ASN A 125 -14.31 36.44 -2.61
C ASN A 125 -13.76 37.66 -3.39
N PRO A 126 -14.57 38.25 -4.30
CA PRO A 126 -14.10 39.27 -5.24
C PRO A 126 -13.62 40.56 -4.58
N GLU A 127 -14.16 40.93 -3.42
CA GLU A 127 -13.80 42.15 -2.69
C GLU A 127 -12.35 42.08 -2.17
N ALA A 128 -12.02 41.01 -1.42
CA ALA A 128 -10.66 40.80 -0.92
C ALA A 128 -9.63 40.65 -2.05
N VAL A 129 -10.02 39.97 -3.15
CA VAL A 129 -9.15 39.85 -4.33
C VAL A 129 -8.92 41.22 -4.99
N ALA A 130 -9.96 42.05 -5.11
CA ALA A 130 -9.85 43.38 -5.71
C ALA A 130 -8.98 44.33 -4.86
N GLU A 131 -9.12 44.28 -3.54
CA GLU A 131 -8.28 45.05 -2.61
C GLU A 131 -6.80 44.68 -2.75
N ASN A 132 -6.48 43.38 -2.70
CA ASN A 132 -5.11 42.88 -2.86
C ASN A 132 -4.48 43.25 -4.21
N LEU A 133 -5.27 43.16 -5.29
CA LEU A 133 -4.82 43.56 -6.63
C LEU A 133 -4.59 45.06 -6.73
N THR A 134 -5.42 45.87 -6.07
CA THR A 134 -5.25 47.34 -6.02
C THR A 134 -3.96 47.69 -5.29
N PHE A 135 -3.73 47.10 -4.11
CA PHE A 135 -2.48 47.27 -3.36
C PHE A 135 -1.25 46.90 -4.22
N THR A 136 -1.28 45.72 -4.84
CA THR A 136 -0.17 45.24 -5.68
C THR A 136 0.06 46.17 -6.87
N ARG A 137 -1.00 46.69 -7.48
CA ARG A 137 -0.92 47.64 -8.60
C ARG A 137 -0.26 48.93 -8.18
N ASP A 138 -0.65 49.49 -7.04
CA ASP A 138 -0.11 50.76 -6.59
C ASP A 138 1.39 50.65 -6.27
N VAL A 139 1.83 49.52 -5.70
CA VAL A 139 3.25 49.22 -5.48
C VAL A 139 4.02 49.06 -6.79
N VAL A 140 3.53 48.21 -7.71
CA VAL A 140 4.22 47.92 -8.99
C VAL A 140 4.28 49.17 -9.86
N GLU A 141 3.18 49.91 -9.99
CA GLU A 141 3.12 51.12 -10.81
C GLU A 141 3.98 52.24 -10.21
N GLY A 142 4.02 52.38 -8.88
CA GLY A 142 4.90 53.31 -8.19
C GLY A 142 6.37 53.02 -8.48
N LYS A 143 6.79 51.75 -8.34
CA LYS A 143 8.16 51.30 -8.64
C LYS A 143 8.52 51.47 -10.11
N ARG A 144 7.60 51.14 -11.03
CA ARG A 144 7.79 51.27 -12.47
C ARG A 144 8.00 52.73 -12.89
N LYS A 145 7.15 53.65 -12.42
CA LYS A 145 7.27 55.08 -12.72
C LYS A 145 8.58 55.66 -12.19
N ALA A 146 8.96 55.32 -10.95
CA ALA A 146 10.22 55.75 -10.37
C ALA A 146 11.42 55.26 -11.20
N ALA A 147 11.47 53.96 -11.49
CA ALA A 147 12.55 53.38 -12.29
C ALA A 147 12.62 53.98 -13.70
N LYS A 148 11.48 54.19 -14.36
CA LYS A 148 11.42 54.80 -15.69
C LYS A 148 11.97 56.24 -15.67
N ASN A 149 11.48 57.08 -14.75
CA ASN A 149 11.93 58.46 -14.65
C ASN A 149 13.43 58.52 -14.31
N GLU A 150 13.89 57.75 -13.34
CA GLU A 150 15.32 57.72 -12.97
C GLU A 150 16.20 57.28 -14.14
N ASN A 151 15.78 56.27 -14.92
CA ASN A 151 16.54 55.86 -16.08
C ASN A 151 16.51 56.90 -17.22
N GLU A 152 15.39 57.60 -17.43
CA GLU A 152 15.26 58.64 -18.45
C GLU A 152 16.04 59.92 -18.15
N PHE A 153 16.22 60.28 -16.86
CA PHE A 153 16.85 61.54 -16.47
C PHE A 153 18.28 61.39 -15.91
N ILE A 154 18.63 60.20 -15.37
CA ILE A 154 19.90 59.98 -14.66
C ILE A 154 20.74 58.94 -15.41
N TYR A 155 20.30 57.69 -15.48
CA TYR A 155 21.17 56.57 -15.86
C TYR A 155 21.30 56.35 -17.36
N HIS A 156 20.23 56.58 -18.13
CA HIS A 156 20.17 56.39 -19.59
C HIS A 156 20.63 55.00 -20.06
N GLU A 157 20.39 53.95 -19.28
CA GLU A 157 20.67 52.58 -19.69
C GLU A 157 19.63 52.08 -20.70
N GLU A 158 20.07 51.22 -21.62
CA GLU A 158 19.18 50.57 -22.58
C GLU A 158 18.20 49.63 -21.85
N VAL A 159 16.91 49.79 -22.11
CA VAL A 159 15.86 48.95 -21.51
C VAL A 159 15.82 47.62 -22.24
N SER A 160 16.23 46.55 -21.56
CA SER A 160 16.21 45.19 -22.11
C SER A 160 14.78 44.67 -22.27
N ASP A 161 14.53 43.93 -23.35
CA ASP A 161 13.27 43.21 -23.56
C ASP A 161 13.18 42.02 -22.59
N ILE A 162 11.97 41.67 -22.15
CA ILE A 162 11.76 40.58 -21.18
C ILE A 162 12.28 39.24 -21.68
N ASP A 163 12.20 39.00 -22.99
CA ASP A 163 12.68 37.76 -23.62
C ASP A 163 14.23 37.66 -23.63
N SER A 164 14.92 38.80 -23.48
CA SER A 164 16.37 38.86 -23.35
C SER A 164 16.86 38.73 -21.89
N LEU A 165 15.95 38.88 -20.92
CA LEU A 165 16.27 38.85 -19.50
C LEU A 165 16.37 37.41 -18.97
N PRO A 166 17.23 37.15 -17.98
CA PRO A 166 17.38 35.82 -17.40
C PRO A 166 16.10 35.39 -16.66
N ASN A 167 15.60 34.21 -17.02
CA ASN A 167 14.48 33.57 -16.31
C ASN A 167 14.90 33.16 -14.90
N VAL A 168 14.05 33.44 -13.92
CA VAL A 168 14.24 33.02 -12.53
C VAL A 168 13.87 31.54 -12.37
N LYS A 169 14.82 30.73 -11.86
CA LYS A 169 14.54 29.34 -11.50
C LYS A 169 13.81 29.26 -10.16
N GLY A 170 12.69 28.55 -10.13
CA GLY A 170 11.92 28.28 -8.91
C GLY A 170 12.74 27.56 -7.82
N ALA A 171 12.49 27.92 -6.57
CA ALA A 171 13.01 27.22 -5.39
C ALA A 171 11.88 26.50 -4.64
N ALA A 172 11.85 25.16 -4.73
CA ALA A 172 10.93 24.30 -3.98
C ALA A 172 11.31 24.25 -2.50
N LEU A 173 10.46 24.82 -1.64
CA LEU A 173 10.62 24.81 -0.18
C LEU A 173 9.58 23.94 0.52
N VAL A 174 8.58 23.46 -0.22
CA VAL A 174 7.56 22.55 0.25
C VAL A 174 7.72 21.16 -0.36
N LYS A 175 7.26 20.15 0.37
CA LYS A 175 7.14 18.77 -0.09
C LYS A 175 5.86 18.15 0.47
N GLY A 176 5.31 17.18 -0.23
CA GLY A 176 4.19 16.39 0.29
C GLY A 176 4.59 15.70 1.60
N ILE A 177 3.69 15.76 2.58
CA ILE A 177 3.88 15.04 3.84
C ILE A 177 3.46 13.58 3.60
N PRO A 178 4.34 12.60 3.84
CA PRO A 178 3.97 11.20 3.68
C PRO A 178 2.89 10.82 4.70
N PHE A 179 1.90 10.06 4.24
CA PHE A 179 0.85 9.52 5.11
C PHE A 179 1.14 8.04 5.36
N ASN A 180 1.24 7.66 6.64
CA ASN A 180 1.33 6.27 7.04
C ASN A 180 0.00 5.85 7.68
N VAL A 181 -0.70 4.92 7.02
CA VAL A 181 -1.99 4.39 7.50
C VAL A 181 -1.84 3.63 8.82
N ASN A 182 -0.67 3.02 9.03
CA ASN A 182 -0.38 2.14 10.15
C ASN A 182 0.48 2.84 11.21
N ASP A 183 0.41 4.17 11.32
CA ASP A 183 1.13 4.90 12.35
C ASP A 183 0.53 4.61 13.73
N PRO A 184 1.23 3.87 14.62
CA PRO A 184 0.67 3.45 15.91
C PRO A 184 0.33 4.63 16.84
N GLU A 185 0.98 5.80 16.64
CA GLU A 185 0.68 7.01 17.43
C GLU A 185 -0.69 7.60 17.06
N ILE A 186 -1.13 7.41 15.81
CA ILE A 186 -2.40 7.96 15.28
C ILE A 186 -3.51 6.90 15.33
N SER A 187 -3.23 5.70 14.81
CA SER A 187 -4.22 4.62 14.73
C SER A 187 -4.49 3.96 16.08
N GLY A 188 -3.54 4.06 17.01
CA GLY A 188 -3.54 3.29 18.24
C GLY A 188 -3.34 1.79 17.99
N PRO A 189 -3.60 0.95 19.01
CA PRO A 189 -3.45 -0.50 18.91
C PRO A 189 -4.41 -1.11 17.87
N ASP A 190 -3.91 -2.07 17.09
CA ASP A 190 -4.72 -2.79 16.11
C ASP A 190 -5.83 -3.60 16.79
N ILE A 191 -7.08 -3.18 16.54
CA ILE A 191 -8.30 -3.81 17.05
C ILE A 191 -8.51 -5.23 16.52
N PHE A 192 -7.88 -5.59 15.40
CA PHE A 192 -7.93 -6.91 14.78
C PHE A 192 -6.60 -7.66 14.90
N SER A 193 -5.73 -7.29 15.85
CA SER A 193 -4.44 -7.97 16.08
C SER A 193 -4.52 -9.48 16.32
N ARG A 194 -5.68 -9.98 16.77
CA ARG A 194 -5.95 -11.42 16.94
C ARG A 194 -6.52 -12.11 15.69
N LEU A 195 -6.99 -11.34 14.72
CA LEU A 195 -7.57 -11.85 13.50
C LEU A 195 -6.44 -12.24 12.55
N VAL A 196 -6.26 -13.55 12.36
CA VAL A 196 -5.27 -14.07 11.43
C VAL A 196 -5.80 -13.90 9.99
N PRO A 197 -5.01 -13.31 9.06
CA PRO A 197 -5.45 -13.15 7.68
C PRO A 197 -5.80 -14.48 7.02
N MET A 198 -6.84 -14.51 6.18
CA MET A 198 -7.28 -15.72 5.49
C MET A 198 -6.16 -16.39 4.68
N LYS A 199 -5.30 -15.59 4.04
CA LYS A 199 -4.12 -16.09 3.31
C LYS A 199 -3.17 -16.89 4.19
N ALA A 200 -3.01 -16.50 5.46
CA ALA A 200 -2.17 -17.24 6.42
C ALA A 200 -2.85 -18.54 6.87
N HIS A 201 -4.17 -18.54 7.03
CA HIS A 201 -4.94 -19.77 7.28
C HIS A 201 -4.84 -20.76 6.10
N GLU A 202 -5.04 -20.29 4.87
CA GLU A 202 -4.92 -21.11 3.66
C GLU A 202 -3.52 -21.71 3.52
N ALA A 203 -2.47 -20.89 3.72
CA ALA A 203 -1.09 -21.35 3.67
C ALA A 203 -0.78 -22.39 4.77
N SER A 204 -1.28 -22.19 5.99
CA SER A 204 -1.13 -23.13 7.10
C SER A 204 -1.83 -24.47 6.84
N SER A 205 -3.06 -24.42 6.30
CA SER A 205 -3.80 -25.62 5.91
C SER A 205 -3.08 -26.40 4.80
N LEU A 206 -2.58 -25.70 3.77
CA LEU A 206 -1.83 -26.33 2.69
C LEU A 206 -0.52 -26.96 3.19
N TYR A 207 0.20 -26.27 4.06
CA TYR A 207 1.40 -26.83 4.70
C TYR A 207 1.08 -28.07 5.54
N SER A 208 -0.02 -28.04 6.29
CA SER A 208 -0.44 -29.17 7.13
C SER A 208 -0.78 -30.41 6.29
N GLU A 209 -1.44 -30.22 5.14
CA GLU A 209 -1.74 -31.31 4.21
C GLU A 209 -0.47 -31.87 3.57
N GLU A 210 0.45 -31.03 3.08
CA GLU A 210 1.71 -31.50 2.50
C GLU A 210 2.57 -32.25 3.54
N LYS A 211 2.58 -31.79 4.79
CA LYS A 211 3.23 -32.51 5.90
C LYS A 211 2.57 -33.87 6.14
N ALA A 212 1.24 -33.94 6.19
CA ALA A 212 0.51 -35.19 6.39
C ALA A 212 0.75 -36.17 5.24
N LYS A 213 0.76 -35.68 3.99
CA LYS A 213 1.07 -36.46 2.80
C LYS A 213 2.49 -37.02 2.83
N LEU A 214 3.47 -36.21 3.25
CA LEU A 214 4.85 -36.67 3.44
C LEU A 214 4.93 -37.76 4.51
N LEU A 215 4.27 -37.56 5.66
CA LEU A 215 4.24 -38.54 6.74
C LEU A 215 3.63 -39.86 6.29
N ARG A 216 2.43 -39.84 5.69
CA ARG A 216 1.76 -41.03 5.14
C ARG A 216 2.65 -41.77 4.15
N ARG A 217 3.34 -41.04 3.26
CA ARG A 217 4.27 -41.63 2.30
C ARG A 217 5.44 -42.34 2.99
N ILE A 218 6.07 -41.70 3.97
CA ILE A 218 7.20 -42.29 4.69
C ILE A 218 6.74 -43.50 5.51
N SER A 219 5.64 -43.40 6.25
CA SER A 219 5.06 -44.52 7.00
C SER A 219 4.74 -45.70 6.08
N GLY A 220 4.09 -45.47 4.94
CA GLY A 220 3.81 -46.55 3.99
C GLY A 220 5.06 -47.21 3.39
N MET A 221 6.15 -46.45 3.20
CA MET A 221 7.44 -47.05 2.78
C MET A 221 8.06 -47.91 3.88
N ILE A 222 7.94 -47.48 5.15
CA ILE A 222 8.42 -48.26 6.30
C ILE A 222 7.62 -49.56 6.39
N ASP A 223 6.29 -49.47 6.40
CA ASP A 223 5.41 -50.65 6.50
C ASP A 223 5.68 -51.65 5.38
N SER A 224 5.84 -51.16 4.14
CA SER A 224 6.19 -52.02 2.99
C SER A 224 7.55 -52.68 3.13
N LYS A 225 8.56 -52.00 3.69
CA LYS A 225 9.88 -52.60 3.92
C LYS A 225 9.89 -53.57 5.09
N ASP A 226 9.12 -53.30 6.13
CA ASP A 226 8.91 -54.23 7.23
C ASP A 226 8.21 -55.51 6.72
N GLU A 227 7.19 -55.37 5.87
CA GLU A 227 6.53 -56.51 5.22
C GLU A 227 7.49 -57.32 4.32
N GLU A 228 8.32 -56.65 3.50
CA GLU A 228 9.34 -57.32 2.69
C GLU A 228 10.34 -58.10 3.56
N VAL A 229 10.81 -57.52 4.65
CA VAL A 229 11.74 -58.17 5.58
C VAL A 229 11.08 -59.37 6.26
N VAL A 230 9.86 -59.22 6.75
CA VAL A 230 9.09 -60.32 7.37
C VAL A 230 8.86 -61.44 6.36
N SER A 231 8.50 -61.12 5.12
CA SER A 231 8.34 -62.09 4.04
C SER A 231 9.65 -62.80 3.70
N PHE A 232 10.75 -62.06 3.58
CA PHE A 232 12.07 -62.61 3.30
C PHE A 232 12.54 -63.54 4.43
N MET A 233 12.42 -63.11 5.69
CA MET A 233 12.74 -63.92 6.87
C MET A 233 11.91 -65.21 6.91
N SER A 234 10.61 -65.12 6.60
CA SER A 234 9.72 -66.28 6.51
C SER A 234 10.14 -67.24 5.39
N SER A 235 10.59 -66.70 4.25
CA SER A 235 11.05 -67.51 3.09
C SER A 235 12.36 -68.25 3.36
N LEU A 236 13.26 -67.66 4.15
CA LEU A 236 14.53 -68.30 4.50
C LEU A 236 14.36 -69.45 5.50
N GLN A 237 13.18 -69.57 6.13
CA GLN A 237 12.88 -70.64 7.09
C GLN A 237 13.99 -70.81 8.14
N LEU A 238 14.64 -69.70 8.53
CA LEU A 238 15.80 -69.73 9.43
C LEU A 238 15.45 -70.38 10.77
N ASP A 239 14.21 -70.23 11.21
CA ASP A 239 13.68 -70.87 12.41
C ASP A 239 13.58 -72.39 12.27
N HIS A 240 13.26 -72.91 11.07
CA HIS A 240 13.31 -74.34 10.78
C HIS A 240 14.76 -74.87 10.75
N ILE A 241 15.70 -74.08 10.22
CA ILE A 241 17.13 -74.43 10.24
C ILE A 241 17.65 -74.47 11.68
N LYS A 242 17.27 -73.49 12.51
CA LYS A 242 17.63 -73.44 13.93
C LYS A 242 17.04 -74.62 14.71
N ALA A 243 15.78 -74.97 14.45
CA ALA A 243 15.13 -76.17 15.01
C ALA A 243 15.82 -77.47 14.54
N HIS A 244 16.34 -77.53 13.31
CA HIS A 244 17.13 -78.66 12.83
C HIS A 244 18.53 -78.74 13.44
N LEU A 245 19.19 -77.60 13.69
CA LEU A 245 20.46 -77.55 14.41
C LEU A 245 20.30 -77.95 15.88
N ASP A 246 19.27 -77.45 16.57
CA ASP A 246 19.00 -77.83 17.97
C ASP A 246 18.57 -79.30 18.11
N SER A 247 17.88 -79.87 17.12
CA SER A 247 17.55 -81.31 17.09
C SER A 247 18.75 -82.22 16.80
N THR A 248 19.85 -81.72 16.22
CA THR A 248 21.11 -82.50 16.12
C THR A 248 21.88 -82.58 17.45
N VAL A 249 21.50 -81.79 18.47
CA VAL A 249 22.16 -81.79 19.79
C VAL A 249 21.49 -82.73 20.80
N LEU A 250 20.31 -83.30 20.50
CA LEU A 250 19.63 -84.22 21.41
C LEU A 250 19.22 -85.53 20.72
N PRO A 251 19.98 -86.63 20.89
CA PRO A 251 19.49 -87.93 20.51
C PRO A 251 18.55 -88.49 21.58
N GLN A 252 17.43 -89.02 21.09
CA GLN A 252 16.56 -90.02 21.73
C GLN A 252 15.63 -89.51 22.85
N THR A 253 14.34 -89.45 22.54
CA THR A 253 13.38 -90.44 23.05
C THR A 253 12.04 -90.34 22.34
N ASN A 254 11.55 -91.50 21.91
CA ASN A 254 10.16 -91.90 21.75
C ASN A 254 9.11 -90.89 22.24
N GLN A 255 8.28 -90.38 21.31
CA GLN A 255 6.84 -90.65 21.27
C GLN A 255 6.17 -89.70 20.29
N ILE A 256 5.33 -90.32 19.46
CA ILE A 256 4.29 -89.74 18.62
C ILE A 256 3.61 -88.57 19.34
N ASN A 257 4.03 -87.35 19.03
CA ASN A 257 3.23 -86.15 19.25
C ASN A 257 3.59 -85.19 18.13
N GLN A 258 2.56 -84.83 17.36
CA GLN A 258 2.63 -83.88 16.26
C GLN A 258 3.48 -82.68 16.65
N PHE A 259 4.62 -82.48 15.97
CA PHE A 259 5.41 -81.27 16.06
C PHE A 259 4.52 -80.12 15.57
N PHE A 260 3.86 -79.43 16.48
CA PHE A 260 3.25 -78.14 16.18
C PHE A 260 4.39 -77.16 15.92
N PRO A 261 4.40 -76.44 14.77
CA PRO A 261 5.37 -75.39 14.52
C PRO A 261 5.47 -74.44 15.72
N GLN A 262 6.69 -74.07 16.12
CA GLN A 262 6.93 -73.18 17.27
C GLN A 262 6.13 -71.87 17.13
N ASP A 263 5.89 -71.38 15.91
CA ASP A 263 5.00 -70.25 15.64
C ASP A 263 3.55 -70.44 16.09
N ILE A 264 3.01 -71.67 15.97
CA ILE A 264 1.67 -71.98 16.47
C ILE A 264 1.72 -72.05 17.99
N VAL A 265 2.78 -72.59 18.58
CA VAL A 265 2.97 -72.60 20.03
C VAL A 265 3.10 -71.18 20.57
N ASP A 266 3.85 -70.30 19.91
CA ASP A 266 4.05 -68.90 20.29
C ASP A 266 2.79 -68.05 20.06
N ARG A 267 2.05 -68.28 18.96
CA ARG A 267 0.73 -67.65 18.75
C ARG A 267 -0.31 -68.15 19.75
N CYS A 268 -0.32 -69.45 20.07
CA CYS A 268 -1.18 -70.01 21.11
C CYS A 268 -0.76 -69.53 22.51
N ALA A 269 0.54 -69.34 22.77
CA ALA A 269 1.04 -68.76 24.01
C ALA A 269 0.71 -67.27 24.11
N ALA A 270 0.81 -66.51 23.02
CA ALA A 270 0.41 -65.10 22.96
C ALA A 270 -1.11 -64.92 23.13
N LEU A 271 -1.91 -65.84 22.55
CA LEU A 271 -3.36 -65.89 22.73
C LEU A 271 -3.72 -66.34 24.16
N SER A 272 -3.00 -67.32 24.72
CA SER A 272 -3.19 -67.79 26.09
C SER A 272 -2.72 -66.78 27.14
N ALA A 273 -1.71 -65.96 26.84
CA ALA A 273 -1.25 -64.85 27.66
C ALA A 273 -2.23 -63.67 27.63
N LYS A 274 -3.13 -63.62 26.65
CA LYS A 274 -4.26 -62.70 26.56
C LYS A 274 -5.58 -63.48 26.58
N PRO A 275 -5.95 -64.13 27.70
CA PRO A 275 -7.16 -64.95 27.78
C PRO A 275 -8.44 -64.15 27.51
N GLU A 276 -8.39 -62.83 27.70
CA GLU A 276 -9.48 -61.91 27.36
C GLU A 276 -9.44 -61.39 25.91
N ALA A 277 -8.56 -61.87 25.03
CA ALA A 277 -8.49 -61.38 23.64
C ALA A 277 -9.81 -61.57 22.88
N ILE A 278 -10.49 -62.71 23.07
CA ILE A 278 -11.79 -63.01 22.44
C ILE A 278 -12.91 -62.19 23.12
N PRO A 279 -13.06 -62.18 24.46
CA PRO A 279 -14.00 -61.27 25.14
C PRO A 279 -13.80 -59.80 24.78
N ASN A 280 -12.55 -59.33 24.68
CA ASN A 280 -12.24 -57.94 24.33
C ASN A 280 -12.57 -57.63 22.88
N LEU A 281 -12.40 -58.59 21.96
CA LEU A 281 -12.85 -58.43 20.57
C LEU A 281 -14.37 -58.33 20.52
N ILE A 282 -15.10 -59.20 21.22
CA ILE A 282 -16.56 -59.16 21.29
C ILE A 282 -17.01 -57.84 21.91
N ALA A 283 -16.44 -57.43 23.03
CA ALA A 283 -16.74 -56.15 23.68
C ALA A 283 -16.39 -54.94 22.79
N ALA A 284 -15.34 -55.02 21.97
CA ALA A 284 -15.00 -53.99 21.00
C ALA A 284 -16.00 -53.96 19.82
N MET A 285 -16.49 -55.11 19.37
CA MET A 285 -17.54 -55.20 18.35
C MET A 285 -18.88 -54.69 18.88
N ASP A 286 -19.23 -55.00 20.12
CA ASP A 286 -20.44 -54.46 20.78
C ASP A 286 -20.35 -52.93 20.93
N LYS A 287 -19.21 -52.41 21.39
CA LYS A 287 -18.97 -50.96 21.45
C LYS A 287 -19.04 -50.28 20.08
N LEU A 288 -18.55 -50.94 19.04
CA LEU A 288 -18.64 -50.41 17.67
C LEU A 288 -20.10 -50.37 17.20
N ASN A 289 -20.89 -51.38 17.56
CA ASN A 289 -22.31 -51.44 17.24
C ASN A 289 -23.12 -50.39 18.00
N ASP A 290 -22.81 -50.18 19.28
CA ASP A 290 -23.39 -49.10 20.08
C ASP A 290 -23.06 -47.72 19.48
N ALA A 291 -21.79 -47.49 19.14
CA ALA A 291 -21.37 -46.25 18.49
C ALA A 291 -22.05 -46.02 17.12
N TYR A 292 -22.30 -47.09 16.36
CA TYR A 292 -23.06 -47.00 15.11
C TYR A 292 -24.50 -46.54 15.37
N HIS A 293 -25.18 -47.13 16.36
CA HIS A 293 -26.54 -46.75 16.71
C HIS A 293 -26.62 -45.32 17.28
N ASP A 294 -25.65 -44.90 18.09
CA ASP A 294 -25.57 -43.54 18.61
C ASP A 294 -25.39 -42.51 17.49
N VAL A 295 -24.50 -42.77 16.53
CA VAL A 295 -24.28 -41.88 15.38
C VAL A 295 -25.53 -41.82 14.49
N ASP A 296 -26.20 -42.96 14.23
CA ASP A 296 -27.44 -43.00 13.45
C ASP A 296 -28.59 -42.25 14.15
N ALA A 297 -28.69 -42.36 15.48
CA ALA A 297 -29.66 -41.62 16.28
C ALA A 297 -29.40 -40.10 16.21
N MET A 298 -28.15 -39.67 16.39
CA MET A 298 -27.75 -38.26 16.26
C MET A 298 -28.05 -37.71 14.86
N LEU A 299 -27.77 -38.48 13.80
CA LEU A 299 -28.07 -38.07 12.43
C LEU A 299 -29.57 -37.93 12.19
N LYS A 300 -30.39 -38.84 12.72
CA LYS A 300 -31.85 -38.76 12.63
C LYS A 300 -32.40 -37.55 13.38
N GLU A 301 -31.88 -37.25 14.57
CA GLU A 301 -32.26 -36.07 15.35
C GLU A 301 -31.92 -34.77 14.61
N ILE A 302 -30.70 -34.66 14.07
CA ILE A 302 -30.29 -33.50 13.25
C ILE A 302 -31.19 -33.37 12.00
N MET A 303 -31.51 -34.48 11.33
CA MET A 303 -32.42 -34.46 10.18
C MET A 303 -33.85 -34.04 10.55
N GLN A 304 -34.33 -34.38 11.74
CA GLN A 304 -35.62 -33.91 12.24
C GLN A 304 -35.59 -32.42 12.55
N LEU A 305 -34.55 -31.93 13.23
CA LEU A 305 -34.37 -30.50 13.53
C LEU A 305 -34.30 -29.64 12.26
N ILE A 306 -33.66 -30.13 11.20
CA ILE A 306 -33.60 -29.45 9.90
C ILE A 306 -34.96 -29.48 9.17
N LYS A 307 -35.76 -30.53 9.35
CA LYS A 307 -37.08 -30.69 8.70
C LYS A 307 -38.22 -29.94 9.39
N VAL A 308 -38.06 -29.52 10.65
CA VAL A 308 -39.01 -28.61 11.29
C VAL A 308 -38.74 -27.21 10.70
N PRO A 309 -39.57 -26.69 9.80
CA PRO A 309 -39.42 -25.30 9.39
C PRO A 309 -39.59 -24.43 10.63
N HIS A 310 -38.70 -23.47 10.83
CA HIS A 310 -38.87 -22.37 11.76
C HIS A 310 -40.25 -21.73 11.52
N CYS A 311 -41.27 -22.16 12.27
CA CYS A 311 -42.51 -21.40 12.48
C CYS A 311 -42.22 -20.33 13.54
N LEU A 312 -41.54 -19.27 13.13
CA LEU A 312 -41.39 -17.96 13.79
C LEU A 312 -41.25 -16.97 12.61
N VAL A 313 -42.28 -16.24 12.16
CA VAL A 313 -42.85 -15.01 12.76
C VAL A 313 -41.88 -14.27 13.65
#